data_AF-A0A1J3JF51-F1
#
_entry.id   AF-A0A1J3JF51-F1
#
_cell.length_a   1.000
_cell.length_b   1.000
_cell.length_c   1.000
_cell.angle_alpha   90.00
_cell.angle_beta   90.00
_cell.angle_gamma   90.00
#
_symmetry.space_group_name_H-M   'P 1'
#
loop_
_entity.id
_entity.type
_entity.pdbx_description
1 polymer ?
#
loop_
_entity_poly.entity_id
_entity_poly.type
_entity_poly.pdbx_seq_one_letter_code
_entity_poly.pdbx_strand_id
1 'polypeptide(L)'
;LNMNRNIFLRSTRPTLASICRLFSAATMDPAAGAVVKTRSGGGGGAATDKREARGASVAGGRDTLGGRLLSLMYTKRSAVVTIRKWKEEGHSVRKYELNRIVRELRKIKRYKHALEICEWMVLQEEIKLQPGDYAVHLDLISKIRGLNSAEKFFEDLPDQMRGHAACTSLLHSYVQNKLSDKAEALFEKMAECGFLKSCLPYNHMLSMYISNGQFEKVPAMIKELKSKTSPDIVTYNLWLTAFASGNDVEAAEKVYLKVKEADLSPDWVTYSVLTNLYSKTDNLEKAKLALKEMEKLVSKKNRVAFASLISLHGNLGDKDGVNLTWKKIKSSFKKMNDAEYLSMISAVVKLGEFEQAKGLYDEWESVSGTRDARIPNLILGEYMKRDEILLGEKFYERIVEKGINPSYSTWEILARGYLKRKDMERVVDCFGKAIDSVKKWTVNERLVKEVCKELEEQGDVKGAEKLMTILQKAGHVNTQLYNSLLRTYAKAGEMALIVEERMAKDNVELDDETKELIRLTSRMRVTEISSTIS
;
A
#
# COMPACT_ATOMS: atom_id res chain seq x y z
N LEU A 1 -9.92 40.58 21.02
CA LEU A 1 -10.71 41.50 20.17
C LEU A 1 -11.08 40.76 18.90
N ASN A 2 -12.38 40.69 18.67
CA ASN A 2 -13.11 39.78 17.78
C ASN A 2 -12.98 40.09 16.28
N MET A 3 -13.45 39.10 15.49
CA MET A 3 -13.89 39.10 14.08
C MET A 3 -12.80 38.85 13.01
N ASN A 4 -12.97 37.95 12.04
CA ASN A 4 -14.09 37.05 11.71
C ASN A 4 -13.63 35.94 10.75
N ARG A 5 -14.29 34.79 10.86
CA ARG A 5 -14.36 33.71 9.86
C ARG A 5 -14.84 34.25 8.51
N ASN A 6 -14.24 33.83 7.39
CA ASN A 6 -14.97 33.14 6.30
C ASN A 6 -14.10 32.71 5.10
N ILE A 7 -14.48 31.53 4.59
CA ILE A 7 -14.41 31.06 3.19
C ILE A 7 -13.15 30.29 2.73
N PHE A 8 -13.31 28.96 2.84
CA PHE A 8 -12.94 27.89 1.90
C PHE A 8 -12.67 28.32 0.43
N LEU A 9 -11.85 27.51 -0.27
CA LEU A 9 -11.47 27.57 -1.70
C LEU A 9 -10.26 28.43 -2.03
N ARG A 10 -9.04 27.92 -1.77
CA ARG A 10 -7.80 28.26 -2.50
C ARG A 10 -6.67 27.29 -2.14
N SER A 11 -6.62 26.11 -2.75
CA SER A 11 -5.38 25.29 -2.73
C SER A 11 -5.14 24.44 -3.98
N THR A 12 -5.71 24.82 -5.13
CA THR A 12 -5.53 24.13 -6.42
C THR A 12 -4.60 24.86 -7.40
N ARG A 13 -4.08 26.05 -7.06
CA ARG A 13 -3.48 26.96 -8.04
C ARG A 13 -1.96 26.90 -8.26
N PRO A 14 -1.06 26.62 -7.29
CA PRO A 14 0.38 26.79 -7.54
C PRO A 14 0.92 25.79 -8.58
N THR A 15 0.62 24.51 -8.40
CA THR A 15 1.21 23.41 -9.21
C THR A 15 0.66 23.40 -10.63
N LEU A 16 -0.63 23.71 -10.79
CA LEU A 16 -1.27 23.83 -12.10
C LEU A 16 -0.82 25.10 -12.85
N ALA A 17 -0.58 26.22 -12.16
CA ALA A 17 -0.10 27.47 -12.78
C ALA A 17 1.39 27.40 -13.18
N SER A 18 2.21 26.67 -12.44
CA SER A 18 3.61 26.40 -12.82
C SER A 18 3.71 25.52 -14.08
N ILE A 19 2.77 24.58 -14.25
CA ILE A 19 2.61 23.83 -15.49
C ILE A 19 2.15 24.75 -16.64
N CYS A 20 1.25 25.71 -16.38
CA CYS A 20 0.81 26.70 -17.38
C CYS A 20 1.96 27.57 -17.97
N ARG A 21 3.07 27.78 -17.24
CA ARG A 21 4.22 28.55 -17.77
C ARG A 21 4.97 27.82 -18.90
N LEU A 22 4.92 26.49 -18.94
CA LEU A 22 5.47 25.70 -20.07
C LEU A 22 4.74 26.00 -21.39
N PHE A 23 3.47 26.43 -21.33
CA PHE A 23 2.64 26.63 -22.51
C PHE A 23 2.93 27.94 -23.24
N SER A 24 3.42 28.97 -22.53
CA SER A 24 3.75 30.26 -23.14
C SER A 24 5.06 30.22 -23.94
N ALA A 25 5.96 29.28 -23.66
CA ALA A 25 7.26 29.18 -24.34
C ALA A 25 7.23 28.35 -25.65
N ALA A 26 6.18 27.57 -25.89
CA ALA A 26 6.10 26.66 -27.04
C ALA A 26 5.55 27.29 -28.33
N THR A 27 5.32 28.60 -28.35
CA THR A 27 4.85 29.33 -29.54
C THR A 27 5.84 30.44 -29.90
N MET A 28 6.92 30.13 -30.62
CA MET A 28 7.57 31.00 -31.63
C MET A 28 8.59 30.22 -32.49
N ASP A 29 8.31 30.23 -33.80
CA ASP A 29 9.10 30.05 -35.03
C ASP A 29 9.97 28.81 -35.38
N PRO A 30 9.77 28.23 -36.59
CA PRO A 30 10.68 27.33 -37.29
C PRO A 30 11.49 28.07 -38.37
N ALA A 31 12.81 28.18 -38.24
CA ALA A 31 13.66 28.52 -39.40
C ALA A 31 15.13 28.09 -39.25
N ALA A 32 15.54 27.26 -40.22
CA ALA A 32 16.82 27.23 -40.94
C ALA A 32 18.16 26.98 -40.22
N GLY A 33 18.95 26.07 -40.80
CA GLY A 33 20.42 26.15 -40.74
C GLY A 33 21.17 24.82 -40.77
N ALA A 34 21.15 24.12 -41.91
CA ALA A 34 22.09 23.05 -42.19
C ALA A 34 23.52 23.59 -42.36
N VAL A 35 24.53 23.02 -41.70
CA VAL A 35 25.92 23.04 -42.17
C VAL A 35 26.61 21.72 -41.82
N VAL A 36 26.96 20.99 -42.88
CA VAL A 36 27.92 19.88 -42.92
C VAL A 36 29.34 20.45 -42.80
N LYS A 37 30.21 19.83 -42.00
CA LYS A 37 31.67 19.85 -42.25
C LYS A 37 32.35 18.58 -41.76
N THR A 38 32.93 17.88 -42.72
CA THR A 38 33.85 16.76 -42.63
C THR A 38 35.31 17.25 -42.53
N ARG A 39 36.15 16.50 -41.80
CA ARG A 39 37.60 16.22 -41.97
C ARG A 39 38.13 15.64 -40.64
N SER A 40 38.63 14.41 -40.50
CA SER A 40 39.75 13.65 -41.13
C SER A 40 41.11 13.86 -40.45
N GLY A 41 41.74 12.73 -40.07
CA GLY A 41 43.17 12.57 -39.75
C GLY A 41 43.51 12.76 -38.27
N GLY A 42 44.28 11.93 -37.57
CA GLY A 42 45.19 10.83 -37.95
C GLY A 42 46.33 10.78 -36.91
N GLY A 43 46.84 9.58 -36.61
CA GLY A 43 48.01 9.34 -35.73
C GLY A 43 47.60 8.76 -34.37
N GLY A 44 48.05 7.60 -33.89
CA GLY A 44 49.24 6.82 -34.23
C GLY A 44 50.22 6.86 -33.05
N GLY A 45 50.34 5.77 -32.30
CA GLY A 45 51.58 5.48 -31.56
C GLY A 45 51.47 5.11 -30.07
N ALA A 46 52.16 4.02 -29.76
CA ALA A 46 52.84 3.69 -28.50
C ALA A 46 52.06 2.92 -27.42
N ALA A 47 52.14 1.59 -27.55
CA ALA A 47 52.22 0.67 -26.43
C ALA A 47 53.51 0.92 -25.63
N THR A 48 53.41 0.95 -24.30
CA THR A 48 54.51 0.63 -23.40
C THR A 48 54.00 -0.22 -22.25
N ASP A 49 54.39 -1.49 -22.29
CA ASP A 49 54.43 -2.42 -21.18
C ASP A 49 55.30 -1.86 -20.03
N LYS A 50 54.78 -1.88 -18.80
CA LYS A 50 55.60 -2.08 -17.60
C LYS A 50 54.88 -3.08 -16.69
N ARG A 51 55.48 -4.27 -16.59
CA ARG A 51 55.17 -5.33 -15.64
C ARG A 51 55.73 -5.03 -14.24
N GLU A 52 55.18 -5.78 -13.29
CA GLU A 52 55.60 -6.05 -11.89
C GLU A 52 54.97 -5.11 -10.85
N ALA A 53 54.29 -5.60 -9.80
CA ALA A 53 54.57 -6.79 -9.00
C ALA A 53 53.34 -7.68 -8.73
N ARG A 54 53.53 -9.00 -8.74
CA ARG A 54 52.61 -10.00 -8.20
C ARG A 54 52.76 -10.04 -6.67
N GLY A 55 51.68 -9.69 -5.96
CA GLY A 55 51.51 -9.92 -4.53
C GLY A 55 50.25 -10.75 -4.28
N ALA A 56 50.45 -11.94 -3.71
CA ALA A 56 49.54 -12.85 -3.02
C ALA A 56 48.01 -12.74 -3.26
N SER A 57 47.45 -13.81 -3.83
CA SER A 57 46.03 -14.13 -3.83
C SER A 57 45.54 -14.46 -2.41
N VAL A 58 44.69 -13.59 -1.87
CA VAL A 58 43.73 -13.94 -0.82
C VAL A 58 42.34 -13.71 -1.42
N ALA A 59 41.43 -14.66 -1.22
CA ALA A 59 40.10 -14.73 -1.81
C ALA A 59 39.27 -13.44 -1.59
N GLY A 60 39.41 -12.48 -2.51
CA GLY A 60 38.81 -11.15 -2.42
C GLY A 60 37.50 -11.04 -3.18
N GLY A 61 36.39 -10.85 -2.45
CA GLY A 61 35.24 -10.16 -3.04
C GLY A 61 35.70 -8.76 -3.43
N ARG A 62 35.66 -8.40 -4.72
CA ARG A 62 36.07 -7.07 -5.17
C ARG A 62 35.37 -6.00 -4.36
N ASP A 63 36.14 -5.16 -3.67
CA ASP A 63 35.62 -3.99 -2.99
C ASP A 63 35.05 -3.04 -4.05
N THR A 64 33.74 -2.81 -3.98
CA THR A 64 33.00 -2.01 -4.97
C THR A 64 32.14 -1.00 -4.25
N LEU A 65 31.95 0.18 -4.85
CA LEU A 65 31.05 1.20 -4.33
C LEU A 65 29.64 0.65 -4.07
N GLY A 66 29.14 -0.21 -4.97
CA GLY A 66 27.86 -0.89 -4.79
C GLY A 66 27.86 -1.83 -3.59
N GLY A 67 28.92 -2.63 -3.40
CA GLY A 67 29.08 -3.49 -2.23
C GLY A 67 29.08 -2.70 -0.91
N ARG A 68 29.85 -1.61 -0.84
CA ARG A 68 29.92 -0.74 0.35
C ARG A 68 28.60 -0.02 0.65
N LEU A 69 27.88 0.45 -0.36
CA LEU A 69 26.59 1.12 -0.18
C LEU A 69 25.47 0.14 0.18
N LEU A 70 25.47 -1.06 -0.41
CA LEU A 70 24.50 -2.10 -0.08
C LEU A 70 24.79 -2.72 1.31
N SER A 71 26.05 -2.78 1.75
CA SER A 71 26.45 -3.28 3.07
C SER A 71 26.23 -2.30 4.21
N LEU A 72 25.82 -1.05 3.93
CA LEU A 72 25.41 -0.09 4.97
C LEU A 72 24.23 -0.66 5.77
N MET A 73 24.54 -1.34 6.86
CA MET A 73 23.59 -1.84 7.85
C MET A 73 23.19 -0.66 8.75
N TYR A 74 21.89 -0.45 8.88
CA TYR A 74 21.21 0.62 9.60
C TYR A 74 21.23 2.01 8.94
N THR A 75 20.07 2.65 8.99
CA THR A 75 19.71 3.99 8.50
C THR A 75 20.47 5.16 9.14
N LYS A 76 21.43 4.86 10.04
CA LYS A 76 22.27 5.83 10.75
C LYS A 76 23.54 6.22 9.98
N ARG A 77 24.02 5.40 9.03
CA ARG A 77 25.16 5.75 8.18
C ARG A 77 24.68 6.30 6.84
N SER A 78 25.13 7.50 6.50
CA SER A 78 24.73 8.20 5.27
C SER A 78 25.45 7.61 4.05
N ALA A 79 24.69 7.39 2.97
CA ALA A 79 25.23 6.97 1.69
C ALA A 79 26.21 8.02 1.12
N VAL A 80 25.97 9.30 1.40
CA VAL A 80 26.82 10.42 0.97
C VAL A 80 28.22 10.32 1.57
N VAL A 81 28.34 9.97 2.85
CA VAL A 81 29.64 9.82 3.53
C VAL A 81 30.44 8.69 2.88
N THR A 82 29.79 7.57 2.54
CA THR A 82 30.45 6.44 1.85
C THR A 82 30.90 6.83 0.45
N ILE A 83 30.09 7.57 -0.30
CA ILE A 83 30.48 8.08 -1.64
C ILE A 83 31.67 9.03 -1.54
N ARG A 84 31.67 9.93 -0.55
CA ARG A 84 32.78 10.87 -0.34
C ARG A 84 34.08 10.15 -0.03
N LYS A 85 34.05 9.19 0.91
CA LYS A 85 35.23 8.36 1.25
C LYS A 85 35.76 7.60 0.04
N TRP A 86 34.86 7.05 -0.79
CA TRP A 86 35.26 6.38 -2.03
C TRP A 86 35.98 7.33 -3.01
N LYS A 87 35.56 8.59 -3.10
CA LYS A 87 36.24 9.62 -3.90
C LYS A 87 37.59 10.03 -3.28
N GLU A 88 37.66 10.15 -1.94
CA GLU A 88 38.91 10.43 -1.19
C GLU A 88 39.95 9.32 -1.35
N GLU A 89 39.51 8.06 -1.48
CA GLU A 89 40.36 6.90 -1.78
C GLU A 89 40.87 6.87 -3.25
N GLY A 90 40.55 7.89 -4.05
CA GLY A 90 41.03 8.06 -5.42
C GLY A 90 40.20 7.30 -6.46
N HIS A 91 39.06 6.73 -6.10
CA HIS A 91 38.21 5.99 -7.04
C HIS A 91 37.22 6.91 -7.77
N SER A 92 37.00 6.65 -9.07
CA SER A 92 36.00 7.36 -9.87
C SER A 92 34.58 6.92 -9.52
N VAL A 93 33.63 7.85 -9.47
CA VAL A 93 32.20 7.55 -9.28
C VAL A 93 31.45 7.83 -10.59
N ARG A 94 30.89 6.78 -11.21
CA ARG A 94 30.19 6.92 -12.50
C ARG A 94 28.68 7.01 -12.29
N LYS A 95 28.00 7.89 -13.04
CA LYS A 95 26.53 8.05 -13.03
C LYS A 95 25.78 6.72 -13.20
N TYR A 96 26.21 5.89 -14.17
CA TYR A 96 25.57 4.60 -14.44
C TYR A 96 25.60 3.66 -13.22
N GLU A 97 26.71 3.65 -12.48
CA GLU A 97 26.89 2.82 -11.29
C GLU A 97 25.95 3.28 -10.18
N LEU A 98 25.85 4.60 -9.94
CA LEU A 98 24.90 5.16 -8.97
C LEU A 98 23.45 4.89 -9.35
N ASN A 99 23.08 5.06 -10.63
CA ASN A 99 21.73 4.75 -11.10
C ASN A 99 21.36 3.27 -10.93
N ARG A 100 22.33 2.36 -11.12
CA ARG A 100 22.14 0.94 -10.83
C ARG A 100 21.94 0.70 -9.33
N ILE A 101 22.76 1.32 -8.48
CA ILE A 101 22.66 1.18 -7.02
C ILE A 101 21.33 1.74 -6.50
N VAL A 102 20.90 2.92 -6.98
CA VAL A 102 19.59 3.51 -6.66
C VAL A 102 18.45 2.56 -7.04
N ARG A 103 18.50 1.92 -8.21
CA ARG A 103 17.50 0.92 -8.62
C ARG A 103 17.47 -0.28 -7.66
N GLU A 104 18.62 -0.80 -7.26
CA GLU A 104 18.67 -1.93 -6.31
C GLU A 104 18.19 -1.52 -4.91
N LEU A 105 18.59 -0.35 -4.41
CA LEU A 105 18.11 0.19 -3.13
C LEU A 105 16.59 0.40 -3.13
N ARG A 106 16.01 0.87 -4.24
CA ARG A 106 14.56 0.98 -4.42
C ARG A 106 13.86 -0.38 -4.38
N LYS A 107 14.43 -1.42 -5.01
CA LYS A 107 13.88 -2.79 -4.97
C LYS A 107 13.82 -3.35 -3.55
N ILE A 108 14.85 -3.09 -2.74
CA ILE A 108 14.89 -3.51 -1.34
C ILE A 108 14.23 -2.51 -0.38
N LYS A 109 13.48 -1.53 -0.90
CA LYS A 109 12.73 -0.51 -0.16
C LYS A 109 13.59 0.38 0.76
N ARG A 110 14.90 0.49 0.50
CA ARG A 110 15.82 1.42 1.19
C ARG A 110 15.78 2.81 0.54
N TYR A 111 14.59 3.42 0.58
CA TYR A 111 14.34 4.69 -0.11
C TYR A 111 15.17 5.85 0.44
N LYS A 112 15.54 5.86 1.73
CA LYS A 112 16.35 6.92 2.35
C LYS A 112 17.74 6.99 1.71
N HIS A 113 18.45 5.87 1.67
CA HIS A 113 19.78 5.80 1.04
C HIS A 113 19.71 6.09 -0.46
N ALA A 114 18.66 5.62 -1.14
CA ALA A 114 18.46 5.94 -2.56
C ALA A 114 18.27 7.45 -2.78
N LEU A 115 17.49 8.11 -1.93
CA LEU A 115 17.26 9.55 -1.98
C LEU A 115 18.55 10.34 -1.73
N GLU A 116 19.32 9.97 -0.70
CA GLU A 116 20.61 10.59 -0.39
C GLU A 116 21.59 10.53 -1.59
N ILE A 117 21.59 9.43 -2.33
CA ILE A 117 22.41 9.29 -3.55
C ILE A 117 21.92 10.24 -4.64
N CYS A 118 20.60 10.31 -4.87
CA CYS A 118 20.01 11.22 -5.86
C CYS A 118 20.29 12.69 -5.51
N GLU A 119 20.15 13.08 -4.25
CA GLU A 119 20.47 14.44 -3.77
C GLU A 119 21.94 14.77 -3.97
N TRP A 120 22.84 13.83 -3.65
CA TRP A 120 24.26 14.02 -3.90
C TRP A 120 24.57 14.19 -5.40
N MET A 121 23.94 13.39 -6.27
CA MET A 121 24.12 13.48 -7.72
C MET A 121 23.67 14.83 -8.29
N VAL A 122 22.61 15.44 -7.74
CA VAL A 122 22.14 16.77 -8.16
C VAL A 122 23.15 17.86 -7.83
N LEU A 123 23.93 17.71 -6.74
CA LEU A 123 24.93 18.68 -6.32
C LEU A 123 26.25 18.60 -7.10
N GLN A 124 26.45 17.58 -7.96
CA GLN A 124 27.69 17.43 -8.72
C GLN A 124 27.56 18.04 -10.12
N GLU A 125 28.32 19.10 -10.41
CA GLU A 125 28.33 19.77 -11.73
C GLU A 125 28.80 18.84 -12.87
N GLU A 126 29.69 17.88 -12.55
CA GLU A 126 30.22 16.89 -13.48
C GLU A 126 29.17 15.87 -13.97
N ILE A 127 28.08 15.68 -13.20
CA ILE A 127 27.05 14.67 -13.47
C ILE A 127 25.86 15.31 -14.20
N LYS A 128 25.82 15.15 -15.52
CA LYS A 128 24.66 15.57 -16.32
C LYS A 128 23.46 14.65 -16.08
N LEU A 129 22.48 15.09 -15.30
CA LEU A 129 21.23 14.39 -15.08
C LEU A 129 20.31 14.48 -16.30
N GLN A 130 19.43 13.49 -16.45
CA GLN A 130 18.44 13.39 -17.52
C GLN A 130 17.03 13.44 -16.90
N PRO A 131 15.97 13.72 -17.68
CA PRO A 131 14.60 13.78 -17.16
C PRO A 131 14.19 12.50 -16.39
N GLY A 132 14.68 11.33 -16.80
CA GLY A 132 14.43 10.07 -16.09
C GLY A 132 15.08 9.99 -14.69
N ASP A 133 16.23 10.64 -14.48
CA ASP A 133 16.88 10.69 -13.17
C ASP A 133 16.08 11.57 -12.20
N TYR A 134 15.58 12.71 -12.68
CA TYR A 134 14.69 13.59 -11.91
C TYR A 134 13.34 12.93 -11.60
N ALA A 135 12.80 12.12 -12.51
CA ALA A 135 11.60 11.33 -12.24
C ALA A 135 11.83 10.33 -11.09
N VAL A 136 12.98 9.63 -11.07
CA VAL A 136 13.33 8.72 -9.95
C VAL A 136 13.50 9.51 -8.65
N HIS A 137 14.11 10.69 -8.70
CA HIS A 137 14.26 11.56 -7.53
C HIS A 137 12.89 12.01 -7.00
N LEU A 138 11.98 12.41 -7.87
CA LEU A 138 10.61 12.80 -7.51
C LEU A 138 9.84 11.66 -6.82
N ASP A 139 9.88 10.43 -7.36
CA ASP A 139 9.28 9.24 -6.73
C ASP A 139 9.85 8.99 -5.33
N LEU A 140 11.15 9.20 -5.14
CA LEU A 140 11.82 9.03 -3.83
C LEU A 140 11.44 10.13 -2.83
N ILE A 141 11.36 11.39 -3.26
CA ILE A 141 10.91 12.51 -2.42
C ILE A 141 9.47 12.25 -1.97
N SER A 142 8.59 11.87 -2.88
CA SER A 142 7.19 11.56 -2.59
C SER A 142 7.06 10.48 -1.51
N LYS A 143 7.89 9.43 -1.57
CA LYS A 143 7.89 8.31 -0.60
C LYS A 143 8.50 8.63 0.76
N ILE A 144 9.50 9.53 0.83
CA ILE A 144 10.23 9.83 2.09
C ILE A 144 9.72 11.11 2.75
N ARG A 145 9.64 12.19 1.97
CA ARG A 145 9.34 13.56 2.43
C ARG A 145 7.89 13.97 2.19
N GLY A 146 7.08 13.07 1.62
CA GLY A 146 5.67 13.27 1.35
C GLY A 146 5.40 14.03 0.04
N LEU A 147 4.12 14.06 -0.33
CA LEU A 147 3.66 14.56 -1.61
C LEU A 147 3.91 16.07 -1.80
N ASN A 148 3.69 16.90 -0.78
CA ASN A 148 3.88 18.35 -0.88
C ASN A 148 5.33 18.72 -1.25
N SER A 149 6.29 17.98 -0.70
CA SER A 149 7.72 18.14 -1.03
C SER A 149 8.01 17.74 -2.48
N ALA A 150 7.31 16.72 -2.99
CA ALA A 150 7.43 16.29 -4.38
C ALA A 150 6.82 17.31 -5.35
N GLU A 151 5.65 17.88 -5.04
CA GLU A 151 5.05 18.96 -5.83
C GLU A 151 5.97 20.17 -5.92
N LYS A 152 6.51 20.62 -4.78
CA LYS A 152 7.48 21.72 -4.76
C LYS A 152 8.72 21.40 -5.59
N PHE A 153 9.29 20.20 -5.43
CA PHE A 153 10.44 19.78 -6.22
C PHE A 153 10.14 19.82 -7.73
N PHE A 154 8.95 19.36 -8.14
CA PHE A 154 8.52 19.41 -9.53
C PHE A 154 8.36 20.86 -10.04
N GLU A 155 7.80 21.75 -9.21
CA GLU A 155 7.71 23.19 -9.49
C GLU A 155 9.09 23.85 -9.58
N ASP A 156 10.09 23.37 -8.85
CA ASP A 156 11.46 23.91 -8.88
C ASP A 156 12.30 23.35 -10.06
N LEU A 157 11.83 22.31 -10.77
CA LEU A 157 12.55 21.74 -11.91
C LEU A 157 12.62 22.70 -13.10
N PRO A 158 13.74 22.75 -13.85
CA PRO A 158 13.79 23.47 -15.13
C PRO A 158 12.73 22.96 -16.11
N ASP A 159 12.20 23.86 -16.93
CA ASP A 159 11.11 23.56 -17.88
C ASP A 159 11.44 22.39 -18.82
N GLN A 160 12.68 22.31 -19.31
CA GLN A 160 13.16 21.22 -20.16
C GLN A 160 13.16 19.84 -19.46
N MET A 161 13.20 19.83 -18.12
CA MET A 161 13.21 18.62 -17.30
C MET A 161 11.80 18.23 -16.83
N ARG A 162 10.81 19.12 -16.93
CA ARG A 162 9.37 18.86 -16.65
C ARG A 162 8.65 18.16 -17.81
N GLY A 163 9.35 17.26 -18.52
CA GLY A 163 8.78 16.49 -19.63
C GLY A 163 7.96 15.27 -19.17
N HIS A 164 7.62 14.41 -20.14
CA HIS A 164 6.87 13.17 -19.94
C HIS A 164 7.28 12.35 -18.69
N ALA A 165 8.58 12.15 -18.46
CA ALA A 165 9.07 11.32 -17.35
C ALA A 165 8.73 11.89 -15.96
N ALA A 166 8.90 13.20 -15.78
CA ALA A 166 8.61 13.87 -14.51
C ALA A 166 7.09 13.91 -14.24
N CYS A 167 6.28 14.26 -15.26
CA CYS A 167 4.83 14.25 -15.15
C CYS A 167 4.29 12.83 -14.84
N THR A 168 4.82 11.79 -15.49
CA THR A 168 4.42 10.40 -15.22
C THR A 168 4.76 9.98 -13.79
N SER A 169 5.91 10.40 -13.26
CA SER A 169 6.27 10.12 -11.86
C SER A 169 5.42 10.90 -10.85
N LEU A 170 5.02 12.14 -11.18
CA LEU A 170 4.11 12.91 -10.35
C LEU A 170 2.70 12.29 -10.37
N LEU A 171 2.23 11.87 -11.55
CA LEU A 171 0.97 11.16 -11.72
C LEU A 171 0.95 9.88 -10.89
N HIS A 172 2.00 9.06 -10.98
CA HIS A 172 2.16 7.88 -10.13
C HIS A 172 2.07 8.24 -8.63
N SER A 173 2.70 9.34 -8.21
CA SER A 173 2.63 9.82 -6.83
C SER A 173 1.22 10.22 -6.40
N TYR A 174 0.44 10.89 -7.27
CA TYR A 174 -0.96 11.21 -6.99
C TYR A 174 -1.83 9.96 -6.86
N VAL A 175 -1.65 8.99 -7.76
CA VAL A 175 -2.37 7.72 -7.72
C VAL A 175 -2.07 6.96 -6.42
N GLN A 176 -0.79 6.86 -6.02
CA GLN A 176 -0.41 6.17 -4.77
C GLN A 176 -0.96 6.85 -3.50
N ASN A 177 -1.16 8.18 -3.54
CA ASN A 177 -1.74 8.95 -2.43
C ASN A 177 -3.27 9.08 -2.51
N LYS A 178 -3.93 8.35 -3.44
CA LYS A 178 -5.39 8.35 -3.64
C LYS A 178 -5.98 9.75 -3.91
N LEU A 179 -5.24 10.62 -4.59
CA LEU A 179 -5.71 11.96 -4.98
C LEU A 179 -6.20 11.97 -6.42
N SER A 180 -7.42 11.47 -6.63
CA SER A 180 -7.98 11.26 -7.98
C SER A 180 -8.15 12.55 -8.78
N ASP A 181 -8.67 13.62 -8.17
CA ASP A 181 -8.91 14.89 -8.86
C ASP A 181 -7.60 15.50 -9.39
N LYS A 182 -6.52 15.44 -8.59
CA LYS A 182 -5.20 15.92 -9.01
C LYS A 182 -4.61 15.04 -10.12
N ALA A 183 -4.82 13.73 -10.05
CA ALA A 183 -4.35 12.79 -11.07
C ALA A 183 -5.06 13.01 -12.41
N GLU A 184 -6.39 13.16 -12.42
CA GLU A 184 -7.18 13.46 -13.62
C GLU A 184 -6.76 14.80 -14.25
N ALA A 185 -6.68 15.87 -13.44
CA ALA A 185 -6.24 17.18 -13.93
C ALA A 185 -4.82 17.17 -14.51
N LEU A 186 -3.89 16.40 -13.91
CA LEU A 186 -2.54 16.26 -14.45
C LEU A 186 -2.55 15.44 -15.75
N PHE A 187 -3.37 14.38 -15.83
CA PHE A 187 -3.48 13.54 -17.01
C PHE A 187 -4.03 14.30 -18.22
N GLU A 188 -5.06 15.13 -18.03
CA GLU A 188 -5.59 16.02 -19.06
C GLU A 188 -4.52 16.98 -19.59
N LYS A 189 -3.75 17.59 -18.69
CA LYS A 189 -2.62 18.44 -19.07
C LYS A 189 -1.53 17.69 -19.81
N MET A 190 -1.25 16.45 -19.42
CA MET A 190 -0.32 15.60 -20.17
C MET A 190 -0.83 15.31 -21.58
N ALA A 191 -2.15 15.22 -21.79
CA ALA A 191 -2.77 15.08 -23.10
C ALA A 191 -2.57 16.34 -23.96
N GLU A 192 -2.84 17.53 -23.40
CA GLU A 192 -2.63 18.83 -24.05
C GLU A 192 -1.17 19.03 -24.50
N CYS A 193 -0.22 18.64 -23.65
CA CYS A 193 1.21 18.70 -23.95
C CYS A 193 1.71 17.60 -24.91
N GLY A 194 0.84 16.69 -25.36
CA GLY A 194 1.23 15.58 -26.23
C GLY A 194 2.17 14.57 -25.56
N PHE A 195 2.17 14.48 -24.23
CA PHE A 195 3.00 13.56 -23.45
C PHE A 195 2.40 12.14 -23.36
N LEU A 196 1.16 11.92 -23.79
CA LEU A 196 0.49 10.63 -23.77
C LEU A 196 0.86 9.70 -24.95
N LYS A 197 2.16 9.56 -25.22
CA LYS A 197 2.69 8.65 -26.27
C LYS A 197 3.14 7.30 -25.73
N SER A 198 3.00 7.07 -24.42
CA SER A 198 3.38 5.83 -23.73
C SER A 198 2.15 5.23 -23.05
N CYS A 199 2.12 3.90 -22.91
CA CYS A 199 1.11 3.20 -22.13
C CYS A 199 1.18 3.50 -20.62
N LEU A 200 2.33 3.96 -20.09
CA LEU A 200 2.56 4.05 -18.65
C LEU A 200 1.63 5.04 -17.91
N PRO A 201 1.41 6.28 -18.40
CA PRO A 201 0.42 7.19 -17.80
C PRO A 201 -1.00 6.60 -17.79
N TYR A 202 -1.41 5.95 -18.88
CA TYR A 202 -2.71 5.28 -18.96
C TYR A 202 -2.82 4.13 -17.94
N ASN A 203 -1.76 3.33 -17.78
CA ASN A 203 -1.71 2.25 -16.78
C ASN A 203 -1.86 2.78 -15.34
N HIS A 204 -1.30 3.97 -15.04
CA HIS A 204 -1.52 4.62 -13.74
C HIS A 204 -2.98 5.03 -13.54
N MET A 205 -3.62 5.63 -14.55
CA MET A 205 -5.05 5.99 -14.47
C MET A 205 -5.96 4.78 -14.37
N LEU A 206 -5.72 3.73 -15.17
CA LEU A 206 -6.45 2.47 -15.11
C LEU A 206 -6.34 1.84 -13.71
N SER A 207 -5.13 1.77 -13.16
CA SER A 207 -4.91 1.26 -11.80
C SER A 207 -5.66 2.08 -10.75
N MET A 208 -5.71 3.40 -10.90
CA MET A 208 -6.46 4.28 -10.00
C MET A 208 -7.96 3.99 -10.07
N TYR A 209 -8.55 3.98 -11.28
CA TYR A 209 -9.97 3.73 -11.46
C TYR A 209 -10.40 2.36 -10.93
N ILE A 210 -9.63 1.32 -11.20
CA ILE A 210 -9.87 -0.02 -10.64
C ILE A 210 -9.83 0.01 -9.11
N SER A 211 -8.83 0.67 -8.51
CA SER A 211 -8.71 0.73 -7.04
C SER A 211 -9.81 1.53 -6.36
N ASN A 212 -10.43 2.47 -7.08
CA ASN A 212 -11.55 3.27 -6.62
C ASN A 212 -12.92 2.62 -6.94
N GLY A 213 -12.95 1.47 -7.62
CA GLY A 213 -14.18 0.82 -8.05
C GLY A 213 -14.90 1.49 -9.23
N GLN A 214 -14.24 2.43 -9.92
CA GLN A 214 -14.76 3.16 -11.08
C GLN A 214 -14.56 2.36 -12.38
N PHE A 215 -15.13 1.15 -12.44
CA PHE A 215 -14.92 0.22 -13.56
C PHE A 215 -15.51 0.73 -14.89
N GLU A 216 -16.53 1.58 -14.83
CA GLU A 216 -17.20 2.21 -15.98
C GLU A 216 -16.27 3.10 -16.81
N LYS A 217 -15.23 3.69 -16.20
CA LYS A 217 -14.24 4.53 -16.89
C LYS A 217 -13.18 3.72 -17.65
N VAL A 218 -13.00 2.44 -17.32
CA VAL A 218 -11.93 1.59 -17.88
C VAL A 218 -12.05 1.41 -19.40
N PRO A 219 -13.21 1.07 -19.99
CA PRO A 219 -13.32 0.88 -21.45
C PRO A 219 -13.02 2.16 -22.25
N ALA A 220 -13.43 3.33 -21.75
CA ALA A 220 -13.16 4.62 -22.38
C ALA A 220 -11.66 4.93 -22.40
N MET A 221 -10.97 4.72 -21.27
CA MET A 221 -9.52 4.91 -21.15
C MET A 221 -8.73 3.96 -22.07
N ILE A 222 -9.18 2.70 -22.20
CA ILE A 222 -8.56 1.75 -23.15
C ILE A 222 -8.77 2.18 -24.61
N LYS A 223 -9.95 2.70 -24.95
CA LYS A 223 -10.24 3.22 -26.30
C LYS A 223 -9.34 4.41 -26.62
N GLU A 224 -9.21 5.35 -25.69
CA GLU A 224 -8.32 6.50 -25.85
C GLU A 224 -6.87 6.05 -26.00
N LEU A 225 -6.39 5.14 -25.13
CA LEU A 225 -5.05 4.56 -25.19
C LEU A 225 -4.78 4.00 -26.59
N LYS A 226 -5.66 3.15 -27.11
CA LYS A 226 -5.52 2.53 -28.45
C LYS A 226 -5.47 3.55 -29.59
N SER A 227 -6.02 4.75 -29.40
CA SER A 227 -5.96 5.83 -30.41
C SER A 227 -4.62 6.60 -30.40
N LYS A 228 -3.86 6.52 -29.30
CA LYS A 228 -2.62 7.29 -29.10
C LYS A 228 -1.37 6.41 -29.04
N THR A 229 -1.50 5.16 -28.59
CA THR A 229 -0.40 4.22 -28.36
C THR A 229 -0.90 2.76 -28.40
N SER A 230 0.01 1.80 -28.41
CA SER A 230 -0.33 0.37 -28.29
C SER A 230 -0.47 -0.05 -26.82
N PRO A 231 -1.52 -0.80 -26.45
CA PRO A 231 -1.60 -1.48 -25.16
C PRO A 231 -0.43 -2.44 -24.96
N ASP A 232 0.09 -2.49 -23.74
CA ASP A 232 1.07 -3.50 -23.31
C ASP A 232 0.41 -4.60 -22.44
N ILE A 233 1.18 -5.61 -22.06
CA ILE A 233 0.67 -6.70 -21.21
C ILE A 233 0.14 -6.19 -19.86
N VAL A 234 0.74 -5.13 -19.31
CA VAL A 234 0.28 -4.49 -18.07
C VAL A 234 -1.10 -3.87 -18.26
N THR A 235 -1.34 -3.20 -19.39
CA THR A 235 -2.63 -2.63 -19.77
C THR A 235 -3.70 -3.71 -19.79
N TYR A 236 -3.42 -4.84 -20.47
CA TYR A 236 -4.37 -5.96 -20.54
C TYR A 236 -4.59 -6.62 -19.18
N ASN A 237 -3.56 -6.76 -18.36
CA ASN A 237 -3.70 -7.29 -16.99
C ASN A 237 -4.57 -6.39 -16.11
N LEU A 238 -4.44 -5.06 -16.23
CA LEU A 238 -5.33 -4.11 -15.55
C LEU A 238 -6.76 -4.24 -16.07
N TRP A 239 -6.95 -4.35 -17.38
CA TRP A 239 -8.27 -4.54 -17.97
C TRP A 239 -8.94 -5.84 -17.51
N LEU A 240 -8.19 -6.95 -17.47
CA LEU A 240 -8.63 -8.22 -16.87
C LEU A 240 -8.99 -8.06 -15.40
N THR A 241 -8.19 -7.32 -14.62
CA THR A 241 -8.44 -7.07 -13.19
C THR A 241 -9.73 -6.30 -12.97
N ALA A 242 -10.07 -5.36 -13.85
CA ALA A 242 -11.34 -4.63 -13.80
C ALA A 242 -12.53 -5.61 -13.95
N PHE A 243 -12.52 -6.46 -14.97
CA PHE A 243 -13.59 -7.45 -15.17
C PHE A 243 -13.61 -8.53 -14.08
N ALA A 244 -12.45 -8.96 -13.61
CA ALA A 244 -12.34 -9.90 -12.49
C ALA A 244 -12.91 -9.34 -11.18
N SER A 245 -12.90 -8.02 -11.00
CA SER A 245 -13.52 -7.37 -9.84
C SER A 245 -15.05 -7.30 -9.96
N GLY A 246 -15.57 -7.24 -11.19
CA GLY A 246 -17.00 -7.35 -11.49
C GLY A 246 -17.51 -8.79 -11.62
N ASN A 247 -16.65 -9.80 -11.41
CA ASN A 247 -16.94 -11.22 -11.63
C ASN A 247 -17.45 -11.56 -13.05
N ASP A 248 -17.10 -10.75 -14.06
CA ASP A 248 -17.52 -10.96 -15.45
C ASP A 248 -16.51 -11.87 -16.17
N VAL A 249 -16.80 -13.16 -16.18
CA VAL A 249 -15.95 -14.21 -16.77
C VAL A 249 -15.86 -14.07 -18.29
N GLU A 250 -16.99 -13.81 -18.95
CA GLU A 250 -17.06 -13.74 -20.41
C GLU A 250 -16.25 -12.55 -20.96
N ALA A 251 -16.40 -11.38 -20.33
CA ALA A 251 -15.63 -10.20 -20.72
C ALA A 251 -14.13 -10.39 -20.47
N ALA A 252 -13.75 -11.02 -19.35
CA ALA A 252 -12.35 -11.34 -19.07
C ALA A 252 -11.76 -12.32 -20.10
N GLU A 253 -12.47 -13.37 -20.47
CA GLU A 253 -12.02 -14.31 -21.51
C GLU A 253 -11.86 -13.63 -22.88
N LYS A 254 -12.78 -12.71 -23.24
CA LYS A 254 -12.65 -11.89 -24.45
C LYS A 254 -11.39 -11.00 -24.42
N VAL A 255 -11.06 -10.41 -23.27
CA VAL A 255 -9.81 -9.64 -23.12
C VAL A 255 -8.59 -10.56 -23.21
N TYR A 256 -8.63 -11.75 -22.64
CA TYR A 256 -7.55 -12.73 -22.73
C TYR A 256 -7.29 -13.18 -24.17
N LEU A 257 -8.34 -13.36 -24.99
CA LEU A 257 -8.18 -13.62 -26.42
C LEU A 257 -7.50 -12.45 -27.14
N LYS A 258 -7.85 -11.21 -26.81
CA LYS A 258 -7.19 -10.01 -27.37
C LYS A 258 -5.70 -9.92 -27.03
N VAL A 259 -5.27 -10.47 -25.89
CA VAL A 259 -3.83 -10.57 -25.56
C VAL A 259 -3.11 -11.44 -26.58
N LYS A 260 -3.71 -12.58 -26.93
CA LYS A 260 -3.15 -13.50 -27.94
C LYS A 260 -3.19 -12.91 -29.35
N GLU A 261 -4.29 -12.26 -29.72
CA GLU A 261 -4.43 -11.57 -31.03
C GLU A 261 -3.42 -10.42 -31.20
N ALA A 262 -2.99 -9.80 -30.11
CA ALA A 262 -1.99 -8.75 -30.12
C ALA A 262 -0.54 -9.27 -30.11
N ASP A 263 -0.33 -10.58 -30.27
CA ASP A 263 0.96 -11.27 -30.16
C ASP A 263 1.72 -10.98 -28.86
N LEU A 264 0.99 -10.64 -27.78
CA LEU A 264 1.56 -10.41 -26.46
C LEU A 264 1.58 -11.74 -25.70
N SER A 265 2.73 -12.05 -25.09
CA SER A 265 2.85 -13.24 -24.23
C SER A 265 2.19 -12.97 -22.88
N PRO A 266 1.16 -13.76 -22.47
CA PRO A 266 0.62 -13.70 -21.12
C PRO A 266 1.71 -13.94 -20.08
N ASP A 267 1.69 -13.18 -18.99
CA ASP A 267 2.63 -13.35 -17.88
C ASP A 267 1.96 -14.03 -16.68
N TRP A 268 2.74 -14.26 -15.62
CA TRP A 268 2.22 -14.86 -14.39
C TRP A 268 1.12 -14.00 -13.75
N VAL A 269 1.08 -12.68 -14.00
CA VAL A 269 0.03 -11.79 -13.50
C VAL A 269 -1.27 -12.05 -14.24
N THR A 270 -1.22 -12.23 -15.58
CA THR A 270 -2.38 -12.60 -16.39
C THR A 270 -3.08 -13.84 -15.82
N TYR A 271 -2.33 -14.91 -15.60
CA TYR A 271 -2.88 -16.15 -15.05
C TYR A 271 -3.28 -16.01 -13.58
N SER A 272 -2.57 -15.21 -12.77
CA SER A 272 -2.99 -14.93 -11.40
C SER A 272 -4.37 -14.24 -11.33
N VAL A 273 -4.66 -13.32 -12.25
CA VAL A 273 -5.96 -12.64 -12.33
C VAL A 273 -7.04 -13.62 -12.77
N LEU A 274 -6.77 -14.41 -13.82
CA LEU A 274 -7.72 -15.42 -14.33
C LEU A 274 -8.03 -16.50 -13.29
N THR A 275 -7.03 -17.03 -12.58
CA THR A 275 -7.26 -18.01 -11.50
C THR A 275 -8.16 -17.41 -10.42
N ASN A 276 -7.87 -16.19 -9.95
CA ASN A 276 -8.72 -15.53 -8.94
C ASN A 276 -10.16 -15.34 -9.41
N LEU A 277 -10.37 -14.94 -10.67
CA LEU A 277 -11.70 -14.79 -11.26
C LEU A 277 -12.44 -16.13 -11.29
N TYR A 278 -11.83 -17.16 -11.89
CA TYR A 278 -12.44 -18.48 -11.99
C TYR A 278 -12.71 -19.11 -10.62
N SER A 279 -11.84 -18.91 -9.62
CA SER A 279 -12.06 -19.36 -8.25
C SER A 279 -13.27 -18.69 -7.59
N LYS A 280 -13.53 -17.41 -7.88
CA LYS A 280 -14.67 -16.68 -7.30
C LYS A 280 -16.01 -17.04 -7.95
N THR A 281 -16.00 -17.43 -9.22
CA THR A 281 -17.20 -17.78 -9.99
C THR A 281 -17.43 -19.29 -10.07
N ASP A 282 -16.85 -20.05 -9.14
CA ASP A 282 -16.96 -21.51 -9.03
C ASP A 282 -16.52 -22.32 -10.28
N ASN A 283 -15.68 -21.73 -11.13
CA ASN A 283 -15.10 -22.37 -12.31
C ASN A 283 -13.77 -23.08 -11.95
N LEU A 284 -13.81 -24.01 -11.00
CA LEU A 284 -12.62 -24.57 -10.36
C LEU A 284 -11.65 -25.26 -11.32
N GLU A 285 -12.14 -25.96 -12.35
CA GLU A 285 -11.26 -26.62 -13.32
C GLU A 285 -10.48 -25.63 -14.18
N LYS A 286 -11.12 -24.56 -14.66
CA LYS A 286 -10.42 -23.45 -15.35
C LYS A 286 -9.42 -22.76 -14.42
N ALA A 287 -9.77 -22.58 -13.15
CA ALA A 287 -8.88 -21.99 -12.15
C ALA A 287 -7.61 -22.84 -11.95
N LYS A 288 -7.73 -24.16 -11.81
CA LYS A 288 -6.61 -25.10 -11.70
C LYS A 288 -5.73 -25.09 -12.94
N LEU A 289 -6.32 -25.06 -14.14
CA LEU A 289 -5.55 -24.97 -15.40
C LEU A 289 -4.77 -23.66 -15.49
N ALA A 290 -5.42 -22.52 -15.22
CA ALA A 290 -4.75 -21.23 -15.19
C ALA A 290 -3.61 -21.18 -14.16
N LEU A 291 -3.80 -21.80 -12.99
CA LEU A 291 -2.77 -21.88 -11.95
C LEU A 291 -1.56 -22.71 -12.40
N LYS A 292 -1.79 -23.84 -13.08
CA LYS A 292 -0.71 -24.64 -13.68
C LYS A 292 0.09 -23.86 -14.73
N GLU A 293 -0.58 -23.04 -15.54
CA GLU A 293 0.13 -22.16 -16.49
C GLU A 293 0.94 -21.08 -15.76
N MET A 294 0.41 -20.50 -14.69
CA MET A 294 1.16 -19.56 -13.85
C MET A 294 2.45 -20.21 -13.31
N GLU A 295 2.38 -21.44 -12.79
CA GLU A 295 3.55 -22.15 -12.25
C GLU A 295 4.68 -22.32 -13.26
N LYS A 296 4.36 -22.53 -14.54
CA LYS A 296 5.35 -22.65 -15.62
C LYS A 296 6.08 -21.33 -15.89
N LEU A 297 5.40 -20.20 -15.67
CA LEU A 297 5.90 -18.87 -15.97
C LEU A 297 6.62 -18.19 -14.79
N VAL A 298 6.44 -18.68 -13.56
CA VAL A 298 7.09 -18.09 -12.39
C VAL A 298 8.59 -18.33 -12.42
N SER A 299 9.35 -17.24 -12.55
CA SER A 299 10.81 -17.26 -12.39
C SER A 299 11.19 -17.44 -10.92
N LYS A 300 12.25 -18.23 -10.66
CA LYS A 300 12.86 -18.42 -9.32
C LYS A 300 13.26 -17.12 -8.61
N LYS A 301 13.42 -16.02 -9.34
CA LYS A 301 13.80 -14.71 -8.78
C LYS A 301 12.60 -13.86 -8.34
N ASN A 302 11.36 -14.24 -8.69
CA ASN A 302 10.18 -13.42 -8.47
C ASN A 302 9.43 -13.80 -7.19
N ARG A 303 9.78 -13.14 -6.06
CA ARG A 303 9.16 -13.36 -4.75
C ARG A 303 7.65 -13.08 -4.74
N VAL A 304 7.20 -12.06 -5.48
CA VAL A 304 5.77 -11.67 -5.51
C VAL A 304 4.94 -12.76 -6.17
N ALA A 305 5.43 -13.33 -7.27
CA ALA A 305 4.73 -14.41 -7.97
C ALA A 305 4.57 -15.66 -7.09
N PHE A 306 5.57 -16.00 -6.28
CA PHE A 306 5.46 -17.11 -5.33
C PHE A 306 4.45 -16.86 -4.21
N ALA A 307 4.40 -15.64 -3.67
CA ALA A 307 3.38 -15.26 -2.68
C ALA A 307 1.96 -15.38 -3.28
N SER A 308 1.79 -14.94 -4.53
CA SER A 308 0.54 -15.12 -5.27
C SER A 308 0.20 -16.60 -5.49
N LEU A 309 1.16 -17.45 -5.90
CA LEU A 309 0.93 -18.89 -6.07
C LEU A 309 0.44 -19.56 -4.78
N ILE A 310 1.08 -19.27 -3.64
CA ILE A 310 0.66 -19.80 -2.33
C ILE A 310 -0.78 -19.37 -2.01
N SER A 311 -1.09 -18.09 -2.20
CA SER A 311 -2.44 -17.58 -1.94
C SER A 311 -3.49 -18.24 -2.85
N LEU A 312 -3.17 -18.48 -4.13
CA LEU A 312 -4.07 -19.10 -5.09
C LEU A 312 -4.29 -20.59 -4.79
N HIS A 313 -3.23 -21.34 -4.50
CA HIS A 313 -3.32 -22.73 -4.06
C HIS A 313 -4.16 -22.85 -2.78
N GLY A 314 -3.93 -21.98 -1.79
CA GLY A 314 -4.74 -21.91 -0.57
C GLY A 314 -6.20 -21.54 -0.81
N ASN A 315 -6.49 -20.71 -1.82
CA ASN A 315 -7.87 -20.39 -2.22
C ASN A 315 -8.58 -21.58 -2.89
N LEU A 316 -7.86 -22.42 -3.61
CA LEU A 316 -8.38 -23.60 -4.29
C LEU A 316 -8.43 -24.86 -3.42
N GLY A 317 -7.95 -24.79 -2.17
CA GLY A 317 -7.88 -25.96 -1.29
C GLY A 317 -6.71 -26.90 -1.60
N ASP A 318 -5.76 -26.51 -2.48
CA ASP A 318 -4.64 -27.36 -2.89
C ASP A 318 -3.50 -27.33 -1.87
N LYS A 319 -3.59 -28.22 -0.88
CA LYS A 319 -2.59 -28.39 0.18
C LYS A 319 -1.21 -28.78 -0.37
N ASP A 320 -1.17 -29.66 -1.36
CA ASP A 320 0.09 -30.14 -1.94
C ASP A 320 0.77 -29.02 -2.74
N GLY A 321 -0.01 -28.25 -3.51
CA GLY A 321 0.44 -27.06 -4.23
C GLY A 321 1.05 -26.00 -3.31
N VAL A 322 0.40 -25.69 -2.17
CA VAL A 322 0.95 -24.77 -1.14
C VAL A 322 2.30 -25.28 -0.62
N ASN A 323 2.37 -26.54 -0.20
CA ASN A 323 3.58 -27.12 0.38
C ASN A 323 4.73 -27.25 -0.62
N LEU A 324 4.44 -27.64 -1.86
CA LEU A 324 5.42 -27.73 -2.94
C LEU A 324 5.97 -26.34 -3.29
N THR A 325 5.09 -25.33 -3.36
CA THR A 325 5.50 -23.95 -3.61
C THR A 325 6.40 -23.44 -2.48
N TRP A 326 6.05 -23.70 -1.22
CA TRP A 326 6.88 -23.34 -0.08
C TRP A 326 8.28 -23.96 -0.12
N LYS A 327 8.40 -25.25 -0.46
CA LYS A 327 9.69 -25.93 -0.67
C LYS A 327 10.51 -25.27 -1.79
N LYS A 328 9.86 -24.87 -2.90
CA LYS A 328 10.51 -24.13 -3.99
C LYS A 328 11.01 -22.75 -3.56
N ILE A 329 10.26 -22.04 -2.70
CA ILE A 329 10.69 -20.73 -2.16
C ILE A 329 11.91 -20.91 -1.26
N LYS A 330 11.87 -21.85 -0.30
CA LYS A 330 12.98 -22.13 0.62
C LYS A 330 14.27 -22.53 -0.10
N SER A 331 14.17 -23.27 -1.21
CA SER A 331 15.34 -23.62 -2.04
C SER A 331 15.82 -22.46 -2.92
N SER A 332 14.96 -21.54 -3.32
CA SER A 332 15.31 -20.41 -4.19
C SER A 332 15.86 -19.20 -3.42
N PHE A 333 15.48 -19.02 -2.15
CA PHE A 333 15.86 -17.86 -1.34
C PHE A 333 16.52 -18.24 -0.02
N LYS A 334 17.77 -17.80 0.17
CA LYS A 334 18.54 -18.04 1.42
C LYS A 334 17.93 -17.36 2.65
N LYS A 335 17.26 -16.22 2.46
CA LYS A 335 16.61 -15.46 3.53
C LYS A 335 15.16 -15.18 3.16
N MET A 336 14.27 -15.64 4.03
CA MET A 336 12.84 -15.42 3.97
C MET A 336 12.46 -14.03 4.48
N ASN A 337 11.37 -13.48 3.98
CA ASN A 337 10.81 -12.22 4.46
C ASN A 337 9.41 -12.42 5.08
N ASP A 338 8.94 -11.41 5.81
CA ASP A 338 7.63 -11.45 6.47
C ASP A 338 6.47 -11.63 5.47
N ALA A 339 6.56 -11.08 4.26
CA ALA A 339 5.49 -11.23 3.28
C ALA A 339 5.30 -12.68 2.83
N GLU A 340 6.39 -13.44 2.71
CA GLU A 340 6.36 -14.86 2.35
C GLU A 340 5.76 -15.71 3.48
N TYR A 341 6.15 -15.47 4.74
CA TYR A 341 5.52 -16.13 5.89
C TYR A 341 4.05 -15.75 6.04
N LEU A 342 3.70 -14.48 5.83
CA LEU A 342 2.33 -14.00 5.87
C LEU A 342 1.46 -14.75 4.84
N SER A 343 1.92 -14.86 3.59
CA SER A 343 1.21 -15.62 2.55
C SER A 343 1.08 -17.11 2.90
N MET A 344 2.16 -17.74 3.38
CA MET A 344 2.16 -19.16 3.74
C MET A 344 1.24 -19.46 4.91
N ILE A 345 1.40 -18.75 6.03
CA ILE A 345 0.58 -18.94 7.24
C ILE A 345 -0.88 -18.65 6.91
N SER A 346 -1.18 -17.60 6.14
CA SER A 346 -2.55 -17.29 5.73
C SER A 346 -3.18 -18.41 4.89
N ALA A 347 -2.42 -19.01 3.98
CA ALA A 347 -2.91 -20.13 3.16
C ALA A 347 -3.13 -21.38 4.01
N VAL A 348 -2.18 -21.74 4.88
CA VAL A 348 -2.26 -22.91 5.77
C VAL A 348 -3.41 -22.80 6.77
N VAL A 349 -3.62 -21.61 7.37
CA VAL A 349 -4.77 -21.34 8.24
C VAL A 349 -6.08 -21.50 7.47
N LYS A 350 -6.15 -21.01 6.22
CA LYS A 350 -7.33 -21.17 5.37
C LYS A 350 -7.62 -22.64 5.01
N LEU A 351 -6.58 -23.46 4.88
CA LEU A 351 -6.69 -24.91 4.67
C LEU A 351 -7.07 -25.69 5.95
N GLY A 352 -7.18 -25.03 7.10
CA GLY A 352 -7.52 -25.66 8.39
C GLY A 352 -6.33 -26.30 9.11
N GLU A 353 -5.11 -26.20 8.57
CA GLU A 353 -3.90 -26.87 9.03
C GLU A 353 -3.21 -26.08 10.15
N PHE A 354 -3.92 -25.84 11.26
CA PHE A 354 -3.47 -24.91 12.29
C PHE A 354 -2.19 -25.33 13.04
N GLU A 355 -1.93 -26.63 13.19
CA GLU A 355 -0.65 -27.10 13.75
C GLU A 355 0.54 -26.75 12.86
N GLN A 356 0.38 -26.90 11.54
CA GLN A 356 1.40 -26.46 10.59
C GLN A 356 1.58 -24.93 10.65
N ALA A 357 0.49 -24.18 10.80
CA ALA A 357 0.54 -22.72 10.94
C ALA A 357 1.32 -22.28 12.19
N LYS A 358 1.12 -22.97 13.33
CA LYS A 358 1.88 -22.74 14.57
C LYS A 358 3.37 -23.03 14.39
N GLY A 359 3.72 -24.17 13.78
CA GLY A 359 5.12 -24.49 13.49
C GLY A 359 5.80 -23.46 12.57
N LEU A 360 5.07 -22.95 11.57
CA LEU A 360 5.56 -21.88 10.70
C LEU A 360 5.71 -20.54 11.44
N TYR A 361 4.83 -20.26 12.41
CA TYR A 361 4.95 -19.09 13.27
C TYR A 361 6.20 -19.18 14.16
N ASP A 362 6.48 -20.33 14.77
CA ASP A 362 7.68 -20.51 15.59
C ASP A 362 8.97 -20.37 14.76
N GLU A 363 8.98 -20.89 13.53
CA GLU A 363 10.07 -20.66 12.58
C GLU A 363 10.23 -19.17 12.27
N TRP A 364 9.14 -18.47 11.95
CA TRP A 364 9.15 -17.03 11.69
C TRP A 364 9.64 -16.23 12.90
N GLU A 365 9.19 -16.57 14.11
CA GLU A 365 9.58 -15.89 15.36
C GLU A 365 11.10 -15.97 15.58
N SER A 366 11.72 -17.10 15.22
CA SER A 366 13.18 -17.28 15.35
C SER A 366 14.01 -16.49 14.32
N VAL A 367 13.41 -16.14 13.17
CA VAL A 367 14.13 -15.52 12.04
C VAL A 367 13.76 -14.04 11.83
N SER A 368 12.60 -13.59 12.30
CA SER A 368 12.09 -12.25 12.00
C SER A 368 12.81 -11.15 12.76
N GLY A 369 13.34 -10.18 12.00
CA GLY A 369 13.91 -8.95 12.55
C GLY A 369 12.94 -7.76 12.55
N THR A 370 11.81 -7.88 11.86
CA THR A 370 10.85 -6.80 11.58
C THR A 370 9.62 -6.85 12.48
N ARG A 371 9.32 -8.01 13.09
CA ARG A 371 8.25 -8.17 14.09
C ARG A 371 6.89 -7.65 13.58
N ASP A 372 6.54 -8.01 12.34
CA ASP A 372 5.29 -7.61 11.71
C ASP A 372 4.07 -8.22 12.42
N ALA A 373 3.21 -7.35 12.98
CA ALA A 373 2.03 -7.74 13.76
C ALA A 373 0.96 -8.50 12.95
N ARG A 374 1.00 -8.44 11.61
CA ARG A 374 0.01 -9.14 10.75
C ARG A 374 0.13 -10.66 10.83
N ILE A 375 1.33 -11.18 11.08
CA ILE A 375 1.61 -12.62 11.13
C ILE A 375 1.01 -13.26 12.40
N PRO A 376 1.33 -12.80 13.63
CA PRO A 376 0.70 -13.36 14.82
C PRO A 376 -0.83 -13.16 14.82
N ASN A 377 -1.35 -12.09 14.21
CA ASN A 377 -2.79 -11.90 14.09
C ASN A 377 -3.50 -13.02 13.31
N LEU A 378 -2.82 -13.73 12.39
CA LEU A 378 -3.38 -14.90 11.71
C LEU A 378 -3.61 -16.06 12.69
N ILE A 379 -2.64 -16.30 13.58
CA ILE A 379 -2.71 -17.36 14.59
C ILE A 379 -3.71 -17.00 15.68
N LEU A 380 -3.65 -15.76 16.18
CA LEU A 380 -4.59 -15.24 17.17
C LEU A 380 -6.03 -15.29 16.65
N GLY A 381 -6.24 -14.88 15.39
CA GLY A 381 -7.55 -14.93 14.74
C GLY A 381 -8.11 -16.34 14.65
N GLU A 382 -7.25 -17.34 14.45
CA GLU A 382 -7.67 -18.74 14.40
C GLU A 382 -8.03 -19.29 15.79
N TYR A 383 -7.28 -18.95 16.84
CA TYR A 383 -7.66 -19.26 18.22
C TYR A 383 -9.05 -18.69 18.58
N MET A 384 -9.30 -17.43 18.24
CA MET A 384 -10.60 -16.77 18.48
C MET A 384 -11.73 -17.40 17.64
N LYS A 385 -11.43 -17.94 16.45
CA LYS A 385 -12.42 -18.64 15.63
C LYS A 385 -12.82 -19.98 16.24
N ARG A 386 -11.86 -20.74 16.78
CA ARG A 386 -12.03 -22.05 17.41
C ARG A 386 -12.61 -22.01 18.83
N ASP A 387 -12.90 -20.82 19.36
CA ASP A 387 -13.34 -20.59 20.75
C ASP A 387 -12.30 -20.99 21.81
N GLU A 388 -11.04 -21.09 21.41
CA GLU A 388 -9.89 -21.38 22.28
C GLU A 388 -9.35 -20.08 22.92
N ILE A 389 -10.23 -19.28 23.53
CA ILE A 389 -9.92 -17.91 23.97
C ILE A 389 -8.74 -17.85 24.94
N LEU A 390 -8.68 -18.77 25.92
CA LEU A 390 -7.59 -18.80 26.91
C LEU A 390 -6.22 -19.06 26.27
N LEU A 391 -6.17 -19.89 25.24
CA LEU A 391 -4.92 -20.13 24.49
C LEU A 391 -4.57 -18.90 23.63
N GLY A 392 -5.58 -18.23 23.06
CA GLY A 392 -5.39 -16.98 22.35
C GLY A 392 -4.90 -15.84 23.25
N GLU A 393 -5.36 -15.75 24.50
CA GLU A 393 -4.88 -14.77 25.48
C GLU A 393 -3.42 -15.02 25.86
N LYS A 394 -3.06 -16.27 26.17
CA LYS A 394 -1.66 -16.67 26.39
C LYS A 394 -0.79 -16.38 25.18
N PHE A 395 -1.31 -16.61 23.98
CA PHE A 395 -0.61 -16.28 22.75
C PHE A 395 -0.45 -14.76 22.58
N TYR A 396 -1.46 -13.98 22.94
CA TYR A 396 -1.39 -12.52 22.95
C TYR A 396 -0.32 -12.01 23.94
N GLU A 397 -0.24 -12.58 25.14
CA GLU A 397 0.83 -12.27 26.11
C GLU A 397 2.22 -12.55 25.51
N ARG A 398 2.40 -13.70 24.83
CA ARG A 398 3.64 -14.02 24.10
C ARG A 398 3.96 -12.97 23.03
N ILE A 399 2.98 -12.46 22.27
CA ILE A 399 3.20 -11.40 21.27
C ILE A 399 3.78 -10.14 21.92
N VAL A 400 3.20 -9.72 23.05
CA VAL A 400 3.60 -8.51 23.79
C VAL A 400 4.99 -8.67 24.42
N GLU A 401 5.26 -9.82 25.05
CA GLU A 401 6.58 -10.14 25.63
C GLU A 401 7.70 -10.11 24.60
N LYS A 402 7.41 -10.57 23.37
CA LYS A 402 8.36 -10.52 22.25
C LYS A 402 8.49 -9.13 21.64
N GLY A 403 7.83 -8.11 22.19
CA GLY A 403 7.93 -6.72 21.75
C GLY A 403 7.36 -6.48 20.35
N ILE A 404 6.35 -7.26 19.96
CA ILE A 404 5.53 -6.99 18.77
C ILE A 404 4.42 -6.03 19.22
N ASN A 405 4.35 -4.84 18.62
CA ASN A 405 3.31 -3.87 18.99
C ASN A 405 1.95 -4.30 18.42
N PRO A 406 0.91 -4.50 19.25
CA PRO A 406 -0.44 -4.77 18.75
C PRO A 406 -0.90 -3.68 17.79
N SER A 407 -1.60 -4.09 16.73
CA SER A 407 -2.21 -3.16 15.77
C SER A 407 -3.72 -3.08 16.01
N TYR A 408 -4.40 -2.13 15.37
CA TYR A 408 -5.87 -2.06 15.41
C TYR A 408 -6.53 -3.41 15.06
N SER A 409 -5.96 -4.14 14.10
CA SER A 409 -6.48 -5.45 13.67
C SER A 409 -6.31 -6.54 14.74
N THR A 410 -5.32 -6.41 15.63
CA THR A 410 -5.14 -7.30 16.79
C THR A 410 -6.30 -7.13 17.77
N TRP A 411 -6.65 -5.87 18.08
CA TRP A 411 -7.76 -5.55 18.97
C TRP A 411 -9.11 -5.93 18.39
N GLU A 412 -9.32 -5.78 17.08
CA GLU A 412 -10.55 -6.22 16.41
C GLU A 412 -10.74 -7.75 16.50
N ILE A 413 -9.64 -8.51 16.37
CA ILE A 413 -9.66 -9.98 16.49
C ILE A 413 -10.06 -10.39 17.92
N LEU A 414 -9.42 -9.80 18.94
CA LEU A 414 -9.72 -10.07 20.34
C LEU A 414 -11.17 -9.67 20.69
N ALA A 415 -11.61 -8.49 20.27
CA ALA A 415 -12.98 -8.02 20.47
C ALA A 415 -14.00 -9.00 19.89
N ARG A 416 -13.77 -9.54 18.69
CA ARG A 416 -14.65 -10.55 18.09
C ARG A 416 -14.67 -11.86 18.88
N GLY A 417 -13.52 -12.27 19.44
CA GLY A 417 -13.41 -13.44 20.31
C GLY A 417 -14.21 -13.27 21.60
N TYR A 418 -14.04 -12.13 22.29
CA TYR A 418 -14.77 -11.83 23.52
C TYR A 418 -16.27 -11.65 23.32
N LEU A 419 -16.67 -11.06 22.19
CA LEU A 419 -18.08 -10.88 21.83
C LEU A 419 -18.82 -12.22 21.75
N LYS A 420 -18.19 -13.29 21.24
CA LYS A 420 -18.80 -14.64 21.22
C LYS A 420 -19.13 -15.18 22.61
N ARG A 421 -18.34 -14.80 23.62
CA ARG A 421 -18.55 -15.18 25.03
C ARG A 421 -19.34 -14.15 25.81
N LYS A 422 -19.86 -13.11 25.14
CA LYS A 422 -20.67 -12.04 25.74
C LYS A 422 -19.93 -11.24 26.83
N ASP A 423 -18.59 -11.25 26.82
CA ASP A 423 -17.76 -10.47 27.77
C ASP A 423 -17.60 -9.03 27.28
N MET A 424 -18.59 -8.20 27.59
CA MET A 424 -18.68 -6.82 27.07
C MET A 424 -17.61 -5.89 27.64
N GLU A 425 -17.13 -6.12 28.87
CA GLU A 425 -16.10 -5.30 29.49
C GLU A 425 -14.79 -5.36 28.68
N ARG A 426 -14.34 -6.57 28.33
CA ARG A 426 -13.12 -6.76 27.51
C ARG A 426 -13.32 -6.30 26.07
N VAL A 427 -14.51 -6.48 25.51
CA VAL A 427 -14.84 -5.98 24.16
C VAL A 427 -14.61 -4.47 24.11
N VAL A 428 -15.23 -3.71 25.01
CA VAL A 428 -15.13 -2.25 25.01
C VAL A 428 -13.70 -1.78 25.31
N ASP A 429 -12.95 -2.50 26.16
CA ASP A 429 -11.52 -2.23 26.37
C ASP A 429 -10.69 -2.39 25.09
N CYS A 430 -10.94 -3.44 24.29
CA CYS A 430 -10.29 -3.64 23.00
C CYS A 430 -10.58 -2.47 22.04
N PHE A 431 -11.81 -1.95 22.01
CA PHE A 431 -12.16 -0.78 21.21
C PHE A 431 -11.39 0.48 21.62
N GLY A 432 -11.23 0.71 22.93
CA GLY A 432 -10.42 1.81 23.44
C GLY A 432 -8.97 1.71 22.95
N LYS A 433 -8.35 0.55 23.13
CA LYS A 433 -6.97 0.29 22.68
C LYS A 433 -6.83 0.34 21.15
N ALA A 434 -7.87 -0.02 20.40
CA ALA A 434 -7.88 0.06 18.94
C ALA A 434 -7.78 1.50 18.43
N ILE A 435 -8.51 2.43 19.07
CA ILE A 435 -8.44 3.87 18.74
C ILE A 435 -7.06 4.42 19.06
N ASP A 436 -6.53 4.14 20.24
CA ASP A 436 -5.21 4.64 20.66
C ASP A 436 -4.07 4.13 19.75
N SER A 437 -4.30 3.01 19.07
CA SER A 437 -3.34 2.41 18.13
C SER A 437 -3.29 3.13 16.76
N VAL A 438 -4.22 4.04 16.43
CA VAL A 438 -4.31 4.69 15.11
C VAL A 438 -4.65 6.18 15.17
N LYS A 439 -4.07 6.97 14.26
CA LYS A 439 -4.38 8.43 14.17
C LYS A 439 -5.79 8.74 13.66
N LYS A 440 -6.29 7.89 12.76
CA LYS A 440 -7.65 7.96 12.20
C LYS A 440 -8.19 6.56 12.18
N TRP A 441 -9.19 6.30 13.02
CA TRP A 441 -9.82 5.00 13.11
C TRP A 441 -10.96 4.88 12.11
N THR A 442 -10.97 3.80 11.33
CA THR A 442 -12.09 3.41 10.47
C THR A 442 -12.81 2.27 11.16
N VAL A 443 -14.04 2.53 11.58
CA VAL A 443 -14.84 1.60 12.36
C VAL A 443 -15.33 0.46 11.47
N ASN A 444 -15.25 -0.77 11.96
CA ASN A 444 -16.02 -1.87 11.38
C ASN A 444 -17.48 -1.74 11.83
N GLU A 445 -18.30 -1.10 11.00
CA GLU A 445 -19.71 -0.82 11.31
C GLU A 445 -20.51 -2.09 11.66
N ARG A 446 -20.18 -3.23 11.05
CA ARG A 446 -20.85 -4.51 11.35
C ARG A 446 -20.52 -4.95 12.77
N LEU A 447 -19.24 -4.91 13.16
CA LEU A 447 -18.82 -5.30 14.50
C LEU A 447 -19.44 -4.37 15.56
N VAL A 448 -19.46 -3.06 15.32
CA VAL A 448 -20.10 -2.12 16.26
C VAL A 448 -21.59 -2.38 16.40
N LYS A 449 -22.30 -2.65 15.30
CA LYS A 449 -23.73 -3.03 15.38
C LYS A 449 -23.95 -4.30 16.20
N GLU A 450 -23.11 -5.32 16.03
CA GLU A 450 -23.18 -6.56 16.81
C GLU A 450 -22.93 -6.30 18.32
N VAL A 451 -21.93 -5.48 18.64
CA VAL A 451 -21.60 -5.08 20.01
C VAL A 451 -22.73 -4.28 20.66
N CYS A 452 -23.28 -3.29 19.94
CA CYS A 452 -24.43 -2.50 20.37
C CYS A 452 -25.64 -3.39 20.68
N LYS A 453 -25.96 -4.33 19.78
CA LYS A 453 -27.06 -5.27 19.98
C LYS A 453 -26.86 -6.14 21.24
N GLU A 454 -25.64 -6.62 21.46
CA GLU A 454 -25.34 -7.44 22.65
C GLU A 454 -25.43 -6.62 23.94
N LEU A 455 -24.95 -5.37 23.95
CA LEU A 455 -25.12 -4.45 25.07
C LEU A 455 -26.59 -4.18 25.38
N GLU A 456 -27.41 -3.96 24.34
CA GLU A 456 -28.87 -3.78 24.46
C GLU A 456 -29.54 -5.01 25.07
N GLU A 457 -29.17 -6.22 24.61
CA GLU A 457 -29.74 -7.49 25.12
C GLU A 457 -29.40 -7.71 26.61
N GLN A 458 -28.18 -7.35 27.03
CA GLN A 458 -27.73 -7.47 28.42
C GLN A 458 -28.20 -6.33 29.34
N GLY A 459 -28.59 -5.18 28.78
CA GLY A 459 -28.84 -3.97 29.57
C GLY A 459 -27.57 -3.39 30.21
N ASP A 460 -26.39 -3.62 29.62
CA ASP A 460 -25.11 -3.11 30.17
C ASP A 460 -24.92 -1.62 29.82
N VAL A 461 -25.50 -0.76 30.67
CA VAL A 461 -25.43 0.69 30.54
C VAL A 461 -23.99 1.21 30.65
N LYS A 462 -23.18 0.63 31.54
CA LYS A 462 -21.78 1.07 31.76
C LYS A 462 -20.92 0.79 30.53
N GLY A 463 -21.07 -0.39 29.94
CA GLY A 463 -20.41 -0.76 28.69
C GLY A 463 -20.85 0.12 27.52
N ALA A 464 -22.16 0.38 27.41
CA ALA A 464 -22.73 1.22 26.36
C ALA A 464 -22.25 2.68 26.43
N GLU A 465 -22.19 3.28 27.62
CA GLU A 465 -21.66 4.65 27.79
C GLU A 465 -20.16 4.75 27.49
N LYS A 466 -19.38 3.74 27.90
CA LYS A 466 -17.93 3.69 27.59
C LYS A 466 -17.71 3.53 26.08
N LEU A 467 -18.47 2.66 25.41
CA LEU A 467 -18.43 2.50 23.96
C LEU A 467 -18.83 3.79 23.23
N MET A 468 -19.88 4.47 23.70
CA MET A 468 -20.33 5.73 23.13
C MET A 468 -19.24 6.81 23.21
N THR A 469 -18.58 6.93 24.36
CA THR A 469 -17.45 7.87 24.55
C THR A 469 -16.29 7.58 23.59
N ILE A 470 -15.97 6.30 23.38
CA ILE A 470 -14.95 5.82 22.44
C ILE A 470 -15.32 6.21 21.00
N LEU A 471 -16.56 5.95 20.57
CA LEU A 471 -17.05 6.28 19.23
C LEU A 471 -17.12 7.79 18.98
N GLN A 472 -17.51 8.56 20.00
CA GLN A 472 -17.52 10.02 19.98
C GLN A 472 -16.12 10.60 19.78
N LYS A 473 -15.11 10.12 20.52
CA LYS A 473 -13.70 10.50 20.33
C LYS A 473 -13.19 10.22 18.92
N ALA A 474 -13.69 9.15 18.30
CA ALA A 474 -13.32 8.80 16.94
C ALA A 474 -14.13 9.55 15.85
N GLY A 475 -15.15 10.33 16.24
CA GLY A 475 -16.02 11.05 15.32
C GLY A 475 -17.02 10.16 14.59
N HIS A 476 -17.35 8.97 15.13
CA HIS A 476 -18.27 8.00 14.54
C HIS A 476 -19.53 7.85 15.39
N VAL A 477 -20.33 8.93 15.47
CA VAL A 477 -21.61 8.96 16.17
C VAL A 477 -22.74 9.27 15.20
N ASN A 478 -23.89 8.62 15.38
CA ASN A 478 -25.09 8.81 14.56
C ASN A 478 -26.35 8.48 15.38
N THR A 479 -27.52 8.81 14.83
CA THR A 479 -28.81 8.63 15.51
C THR A 479 -29.07 7.18 15.91
N GLN A 480 -28.66 6.22 15.09
CA GLN A 480 -28.85 4.78 15.38
C GLN A 480 -28.04 4.31 16.61
N LEU A 481 -26.84 4.85 16.83
CA LEU A 481 -26.03 4.56 18.01
C LEU A 481 -26.65 5.16 19.28
N TYR A 482 -27.25 6.35 19.18
CA TYR A 482 -28.01 6.94 20.29
C TYR A 482 -29.29 6.16 20.60
N ASN A 483 -30.03 5.72 19.58
CA ASN A 483 -31.21 4.87 19.78
C ASN A 483 -30.81 3.54 20.45
N SER A 484 -29.69 2.95 20.02
CA SER A 484 -29.11 1.76 20.66
C SER A 484 -28.81 1.99 22.14
N LEU A 485 -28.12 3.08 22.48
CA LEU A 485 -27.83 3.45 23.86
C LEU A 485 -29.12 3.62 24.69
N LEU A 486 -30.10 4.35 24.15
CA LEU A 486 -31.39 4.56 24.81
C LEU A 486 -32.17 3.25 25.02
N ARG A 487 -32.13 2.32 24.06
CA ARG A 487 -32.72 0.97 24.21
C ARG A 487 -32.01 0.19 25.33
N THR A 488 -30.69 0.30 25.46
CA THR A 488 -29.94 -0.30 26.57
C THR A 488 -30.39 0.27 27.93
N TYR A 489 -30.51 1.59 28.04
CA TYR A 489 -31.08 2.25 29.24
C TYR A 489 -32.49 1.77 29.55
N ALA A 490 -33.36 1.71 28.53
CA ALA A 490 -34.73 1.23 28.68
C ALA A 490 -34.79 -0.22 29.16
N LYS A 491 -33.87 -1.07 28.66
CA LYS A 491 -33.77 -2.48 29.07
C LYS A 491 -33.29 -2.62 30.51
N ALA A 492 -32.33 -1.80 30.93
CA ALA A 492 -31.81 -1.77 32.30
C ALA A 492 -32.82 -1.20 33.31
N GLY A 493 -33.89 -0.54 32.84
CA GLY A 493 -34.86 0.13 33.70
C GLY A 493 -34.29 1.41 34.31
N GLU A 494 -33.38 2.06 33.59
CA GLU A 494 -32.62 3.22 34.02
C GLU A 494 -32.94 4.46 33.17
N MET A 495 -32.87 5.64 33.78
CA MET A 495 -33.11 6.90 33.11
C MET A 495 -31.86 7.43 32.42
N ALA A 496 -31.95 7.61 31.10
CA ALA A 496 -30.90 8.25 30.32
C ALA A 496 -30.95 9.78 30.49
N LEU A 497 -29.92 10.36 31.11
CA LEU A 497 -29.83 11.80 31.34
C LEU A 497 -29.20 12.52 30.14
N ILE A 498 -29.60 13.77 29.90
CA ILE A 498 -28.96 14.75 28.98
C ILE A 498 -28.71 14.25 27.54
N VAL A 499 -29.47 13.26 27.05
CA VAL A 499 -29.24 12.67 25.73
C VAL A 499 -29.50 13.67 24.59
N GLU A 500 -30.53 14.50 24.69
CA GLU A 500 -30.84 15.55 23.71
C GLU A 500 -29.69 16.57 23.59
N GLU A 501 -29.14 17.01 24.72
CA GLU A 501 -28.01 17.94 24.76
C GLU A 501 -26.73 17.30 24.17
N ARG A 502 -26.50 16.00 24.43
CA ARG A 502 -25.38 15.26 23.84
C ARG A 502 -25.53 15.14 22.33
N MET A 503 -26.71 14.79 21.82
CA MET A 503 -26.97 14.70 20.38
C MET A 503 -26.80 16.05 19.69
N ALA A 504 -27.29 17.14 20.32
CA ALA A 504 -27.09 18.49 19.81
C ALA A 504 -25.60 18.88 19.76
N LYS A 505 -24.83 18.56 20.80
CA LYS A 505 -23.38 18.81 20.84
C LYS A 505 -22.61 18.03 19.78
N ASP A 506 -23.05 16.79 19.51
CA ASP A 506 -22.44 15.91 18.50
C ASP A 506 -22.99 16.17 17.09
N ASN A 507 -23.89 17.16 16.94
CA ASN A 507 -24.53 17.54 15.68
C ASN A 507 -25.27 16.36 15.00
N VAL A 508 -25.97 15.57 15.82
CA VAL A 508 -26.80 14.43 15.42
C VAL A 508 -28.28 14.77 15.56
N GLU A 509 -29.07 14.51 14.53
CA GLU A 509 -30.50 14.82 14.52
C GLU A 509 -31.32 13.80 15.35
N LEU A 510 -32.37 14.31 16.00
CA LEU A 510 -33.35 13.55 16.74
C LEU A 510 -34.40 12.97 15.78
N ASP A 511 -34.48 11.65 15.68
CA ASP A 511 -35.59 11.00 14.99
C ASP A 511 -36.77 10.75 15.93
N ASP A 512 -37.91 10.33 15.38
CA ASP A 512 -39.12 10.11 16.17
C ASP A 512 -38.98 8.91 17.13
N GLU A 513 -38.14 7.93 16.78
CA GLU A 513 -37.79 6.82 17.67
C GLU A 513 -37.01 7.32 18.89
N THR A 514 -36.04 8.21 18.69
CA THR A 514 -35.23 8.81 19.76
C THR A 514 -36.13 9.48 20.78
N LYS A 515 -37.09 10.30 20.32
CA LYS A 515 -38.02 11.04 21.19
C LYS A 515 -38.88 10.09 22.03
N GLU A 516 -39.38 9.01 21.42
CA GLU A 516 -40.18 8.03 22.14
C GLU A 516 -39.36 7.25 23.18
N LEU A 517 -38.12 6.88 22.85
CA LEU A 517 -37.20 6.22 23.78
C LEU A 517 -36.78 7.14 24.95
N ILE A 518 -36.58 8.44 24.70
CA ILE A 518 -36.35 9.44 25.76
C ILE A 518 -37.57 9.53 26.67
N ARG A 519 -38.78 9.61 26.10
CA ARG A 519 -40.02 9.63 26.87
C ARG A 519 -40.20 8.36 27.70
N LEU A 520 -39.83 7.21 27.16
CA LEU A 520 -39.88 5.92 27.85
C LEU A 520 -38.91 5.87 29.04
N THR A 521 -37.65 6.25 28.83
CA THR A 521 -36.59 6.22 29.86
C THR A 521 -36.79 7.30 30.94
N SER A 522 -37.42 8.43 30.64
CA SER A 522 -37.73 9.49 31.61
C SER A 522 -38.61 9.07 32.79
N ARG A 523 -39.31 7.92 32.66
CA ARG A 523 -40.18 7.35 33.68
C ARG A 523 -39.48 6.30 34.56
N MET A 524 -38.19 6.07 34.33
CA MET A 524 -37.40 5.02 34.97
C MET A 524 -36.56 5.54 36.14
N ARG A 525 -35.89 4.65 36.89
CA ARG A 525 -35.08 5.06 38.04
C ARG A 525 -33.83 5.81 37.55
N VAL A 526 -33.48 6.89 38.24
CA VAL A 526 -32.23 7.62 37.97
C VAL A 526 -31.05 6.68 38.24
N THR A 527 -30.17 6.50 37.26
CA THR A 527 -28.96 5.72 37.46
C THR A 527 -28.06 6.40 38.49
N GLU A 528 -27.65 5.69 39.54
CA GLU A 528 -26.53 6.11 40.39
C GLU A 528 -25.20 5.88 39.65
N ILE A 529 -24.93 6.64 38.58
CA ILE A 529 -23.56 6.70 38.03
C ILE A 529 -22.77 7.66 38.92
N SER A 530 -22.21 7.10 39.98
CA SER A 530 -21.20 7.75 40.80
C SER A 530 -19.94 8.05 39.98
N SER A 531 -19.66 9.35 39.80
CA SER A 531 -18.32 9.95 39.74
C SER A 531 -17.40 9.82 38.49
N THR A 532 -17.81 9.31 37.34
CA THR A 532 -16.95 9.33 36.13
C THR A 532 -17.12 10.54 35.20
N ILE A 533 -17.95 11.52 35.58
CA ILE A 533 -18.10 12.78 34.84
C ILE A 533 -17.17 13.82 35.50
N SER A 534 -15.90 13.76 35.13
CA SER A 534 -14.94 14.87 35.25
C SER A 534 -13.92 14.79 34.13
#